data_AF-A0AA92UIM1-F1
#
_entry.id   AF-A0AA92UIM1-F1
#
_cell.length_a   1.000
_cell.length_b   1.000
_cell.length_c   1.000
_cell.angle_alpha   90.00
_cell.angle_beta   90.00
_cell.angle_gamma   90.00
#
_symmetry.space_group_name_H-M   'P 1'
#
loop_
_entity.id
_entity.type
_entity.pdbx_description
1 polymer ?
#
loop_
_entity_poly.entity_id
_entity_poly.type
_entity_poly.pdbx_seq_one_letter_code
_entity_poly.pdbx_strand_id
1 'polypeptide(L)'
;DYPKQIMEKYRGLCEDGRVFPVPNYQSCMDSLKRLGKKCGITKPLSWHMSRHSFATSVCLSNGVPIETVSSMLGHKDIKTTQVYAKITKEKLSKDVEKLSQQINNIEEFTFGNVCNDNTNTINGRV
;
A
#
# COMPACT_ATOMS: atom_id res chain seq x y z
N ASP A 1 14.68 14.64 5.24
CA ASP A 1 13.88 14.89 4.03
C ASP A 1 14.65 14.38 2.82
N TYR A 2 14.45 13.11 2.45
CA TYR A 2 15.25 12.44 1.41
C TYR A 2 15.16 13.11 0.02
N PRO A 3 13.99 13.63 -0.43
CA PRO A 3 13.90 14.33 -1.72
C PRO A 3 14.82 15.54 -1.81
N LYS A 4 14.89 16.35 -0.74
CA LYS A 4 15.76 17.53 -0.69
C LYS A 4 17.25 17.14 -0.75
N GLN A 5 17.65 16.08 -0.05
CA GLN A 5 19.03 15.59 -0.06
C GLN A 5 19.44 15.10 -1.46
N ILE A 6 18.53 14.43 -2.17
CA ILE A 6 18.75 14.00 -3.55
C ILE A 6 18.88 15.21 -4.46
N MET A 7 17.95 16.17 -4.37
CA MET A 7 18.03 17.40 -5.17
C MET A 7 19.34 18.17 -4.94
N GLU A 8 19.79 18.25 -3.69
CA GLU A 8 21.03 18.92 -3.34
C GLU A 8 22.26 18.21 -3.93
N LYS A 9 22.28 16.88 -3.86
CA LYS A 9 23.36 16.07 -4.44
C LYS A 9 23.53 16.29 -5.95
N TYR A 10 22.43 16.54 -6.66
CA TYR A 10 22.45 16.73 -8.11
C TYR A 10 22.40 18.20 -8.55
N ARG A 11 22.42 19.14 -7.61
CA ARG A 11 22.41 20.59 -7.89
C ARG A 11 23.64 20.99 -8.69
N GLY A 12 23.43 21.72 -9.79
CA GLY A 12 24.51 22.29 -10.62
C GLY A 12 25.19 21.30 -11.57
N LEU A 13 24.77 20.03 -11.63
CA LEU A 13 25.29 19.04 -12.58
C LEU A 13 24.67 19.15 -13.98
N CYS A 14 23.66 20.00 -14.16
CA CYS A 14 22.97 20.21 -15.42
C CYS A 14 22.94 21.69 -15.75
N GLU A 15 23.48 22.06 -16.91
CA GLU A 15 23.50 23.44 -17.39
C GLU A 15 22.13 23.88 -17.97
N ASP A 16 21.32 22.92 -18.43
CA ASP A 16 20.06 23.18 -19.14
C ASP A 16 18.83 23.39 -18.22
N GLY A 17 19.02 23.69 -16.93
CA GLY A 17 17.91 23.85 -15.96
C GLY A 17 17.17 22.55 -15.60
N ARG A 18 17.69 21.38 -16.01
CA ARG A 18 17.18 20.06 -15.59
C ARG A 18 17.62 19.74 -14.16
N VAL A 19 16.75 19.05 -13.40
CA VAL A 19 17.06 18.62 -12.02
C VAL A 19 18.04 17.44 -11.99
N PHE A 20 18.00 16.57 -13.00
CA PHE A 20 18.85 15.37 -13.07
C PHE A 20 19.54 15.24 -14.43
N PRO A 21 20.81 14.79 -14.46
CA PRO A 21 21.48 14.41 -15.69
C PRO A 21 20.96 13.03 -16.12
N VAL A 22 19.90 13.02 -16.93
CA VAL A 22 19.27 11.77 -17.38
C VAL A 22 20.00 11.26 -18.62
N PRO A 23 20.63 10.07 -18.58
CA PRO A 23 21.22 9.47 -19.77
C PRO A 23 20.13 9.01 -20.75
N ASN A 24 20.51 8.59 -21.95
CA ASN A 24 19.54 8.16 -22.94
C ASN A 24 18.62 7.03 -22.42
N TYR A 25 17.43 6.91 -23.02
CA TYR A 25 16.42 5.95 -22.58
C TYR A 25 16.93 4.49 -22.56
N GLN A 26 17.77 4.13 -23.53
CA GLN A 26 18.30 2.78 -23.64
C GLN A 26 19.26 2.43 -22.49
N SER A 27 20.18 3.33 -22.15
CA SER A 27 21.09 3.19 -21.01
C SER A 27 20.35 3.13 -19.68
N CYS A 28 19.26 3.90 -19.55
CA CYS A 28 18.37 3.82 -18.41
C CYS A 28 17.69 2.44 -18.32
N MET A 29 17.16 1.94 -19.44
CA MET A 29 16.52 0.62 -19.52
C MET A 29 17.49 -0.51 -19.19
N ASP A 30 18.72 -0.46 -19.70
CA ASP A 30 19.74 -1.49 -19.44
C ASP A 30 20.19 -1.47 -17.98
N SER A 31 20.34 -0.30 -17.39
CA SER A 31 20.57 -0.14 -15.94
C SER A 31 19.43 -0.76 -15.13
N LEU A 32 18.18 -0.51 -15.52
CA LEU A 32 17.00 -1.07 -14.85
C LEU A 32 16.96 -2.61 -14.95
N LYS A 33 17.25 -3.18 -16.13
CA LYS A 33 17.36 -4.63 -16.31
C LYS A 33 18.47 -5.24 -15.45
N ARG A 34 19.63 -4.58 -15.35
CA ARG A 34 20.74 -5.03 -14.49
C ARG A 34 20.34 -5.02 -13.02
N LEU A 35 19.65 -3.97 -12.55
CA LEU A 35 19.12 -3.91 -11.20
C LEU A 35 18.09 -5.03 -10.94
N GLY A 36 17.15 -5.25 -11.88
CA GLY A 36 16.18 -6.33 -11.77
C GLY A 36 16.84 -7.71 -11.63
N LYS A 37 17.88 -7.99 -12.43
CA LYS A 37 18.68 -9.22 -12.30
C LYS A 37 19.35 -9.35 -10.93
N LYS A 38 19.95 -8.27 -10.42
CA LYS A 38 20.58 -8.27 -9.09
C LYS A 38 19.57 -8.51 -7.96
N CYS A 39 18.36 -7.98 -8.11
CA CYS A 39 17.28 -8.16 -7.14
C CYS A 39 16.51 -9.48 -7.32
N GLY A 40 16.87 -10.34 -8.29
CA GLY A 40 16.17 -11.60 -8.56
C GLY A 40 14.76 -11.43 -9.14
N ILE A 41 14.44 -10.26 -9.70
CA ILE A 41 13.11 -9.98 -10.26
C ILE A 41 13.04 -10.57 -11.67
N THR A 42 12.17 -11.57 -11.83
CA THR A 42 11.96 -12.28 -13.12
C THR A 42 11.04 -11.53 -14.08
N LYS A 43 10.24 -10.58 -13.57
CA LYS A 43 9.32 -9.77 -14.37
C LYS A 43 10.06 -8.62 -15.07
N PRO A 44 9.64 -8.24 -16.29
CA PRO A 44 10.23 -7.12 -17.00
C PRO A 44 9.97 -5.82 -16.22
N LEU A 45 11.04 -5.21 -15.72
CA LEU A 45 10.97 -3.91 -15.06
C LEU A 45 10.80 -2.80 -16.10
N SER A 46 9.77 -1.98 -15.93
CA SER A 46 9.52 -0.78 -16.74
C SER A 46 9.09 0.38 -15.84
N TRP A 47 9.23 1.61 -16.35
CA TRP A 47 8.79 2.82 -15.65
C TRP A 47 7.29 2.83 -15.37
N HIS A 48 6.49 2.29 -16.31
CA HIS A 48 5.06 2.11 -16.09
C HIS A 48 4.79 1.14 -14.94
N MET A 49 5.54 0.04 -14.84
CA MET A 49 5.38 -0.90 -13.73
C MET A 49 5.73 -0.28 -12.39
N SER A 50 6.79 0.54 -12.31
CA SER A 50 7.10 1.31 -11.10
C SER A 50 5.95 2.24 -10.69
N ARG A 51 5.32 2.90 -11.66
CA ARG A 51 4.13 3.75 -11.42
C ARG A 51 2.94 2.94 -10.91
N HIS A 52 2.69 1.76 -11.49
CA HIS A 52 1.65 0.84 -11.03
C HIS A 52 1.93 0.38 -9.60
N SER A 53 3.16 -0.05 -9.28
CA SER A 53 3.55 -0.51 -7.94
C SER A 53 3.41 0.58 -6.88
N PHE A 54 3.75 1.83 -7.21
CA PHE A 54 3.51 2.96 -6.30
C PHE A 54 2.02 3.16 -6.02
N ALA A 55 1.20 3.25 -7.07
CA ALA A 55 -0.24 3.47 -6.93
C ALA A 55 -0.92 2.35 -6.12
N THR A 56 -0.61 1.09 -6.43
CA THR A 56 -1.28 -0.06 -5.82
C THR A 56 -0.71 -0.41 -4.46
N SER A 57 0.60 -0.61 -4.36
CA SER A 57 1.22 -1.15 -3.16
C SER A 57 1.55 -0.08 -2.13
N VAL A 58 1.85 1.15 -2.55
CA VAL A 58 2.23 2.21 -1.60
C VAL A 58 1.02 3.05 -1.22
N CYS A 59 0.13 3.37 -2.16
CA CYS A 59 -1.03 4.18 -1.83
C CYS A 59 -2.25 3.33 -1.43
N LEU A 60 -2.74 2.46 -2.32
CA LEU A 60 -3.98 1.72 -2.07
C LEU A 60 -3.84 0.68 -0.94
N SER A 61 -2.75 -0.08 -0.88
CA SER A 61 -2.51 -1.01 0.23
C SER A 61 -2.40 -0.31 1.58
N ASN A 62 -1.94 0.95 1.63
CA ASN A 62 -1.90 1.75 2.86
C ASN A 62 -3.20 2.53 3.14
N GLY A 63 -4.25 2.37 2.32
CA GLY A 63 -5.58 2.90 2.59
C GLY A 63 -5.82 4.31 2.06
N VAL A 64 -4.93 4.80 1.19
CA VAL A 64 -5.13 6.08 0.51
C VAL A 64 -6.29 5.95 -0.49
N PRO A 65 -7.31 6.83 -0.45
CA PRO A 65 -8.43 6.81 -1.39
C PRO A 65 -7.98 6.99 -2.84
N ILE A 66 -8.71 6.37 -3.77
CA ILE A 66 -8.34 6.35 -5.19
C ILE A 66 -8.34 7.74 -5.83
N GLU A 67 -9.17 8.65 -5.33
CA GLU A 67 -9.23 10.06 -5.72
C GLU A 67 -7.91 10.76 -5.38
N THR A 68 -7.40 10.51 -4.17
CA THR A 68 -6.12 11.07 -3.70
C THR A 68 -4.95 10.52 -4.53
N VAL A 69 -4.97 9.22 -4.84
CA VAL A 69 -3.96 8.61 -5.72
C VAL A 69 -4.02 9.21 -7.12
N SER A 70 -5.21 9.45 -7.65
CA SER A 70 -5.41 10.08 -8.96
C SER A 70 -4.81 11.48 -9.03
N SER A 71 -5.06 12.30 -7.99
CA SER A 71 -4.45 13.62 -7.85
C SER A 71 -2.93 13.56 -7.71
N MET A 72 -2.39 12.62 -6.93
CA MET A 72 -0.93 12.42 -6.78
C MET A 72 -0.24 12.01 -8.08
N LEU A 73 -0.93 11.26 -8.95
CA LEU A 73 -0.42 10.86 -10.26
C LEU A 73 -0.67 11.93 -11.35
N GLY A 74 -1.33 13.04 -11.02
CA GLY A 74 -1.64 14.11 -11.97
C GLY A 74 -2.61 13.68 -13.08
N HIS A 75 -3.45 12.67 -12.83
CA HIS A 75 -4.45 12.25 -13.80
C HIS A 75 -5.63 13.23 -13.78
N LYS A 76 -5.95 13.81 -14.94
CA LYS A 76 -7.12 14.68 -15.10
C LYS A 76 -8.43 13.89 -15.13
N ASP A 77 -8.36 12.62 -15.55
CA ASP A 77 -9.49 11.70 -15.63
C ASP A 77 -9.31 10.49 -14.69
N ILE A 78 -10.32 10.23 -13.86
CA ILE A 78 -10.33 9.08 -12.93
C ILE A 78 -10.35 7.73 -13.65
N LYS A 79 -10.76 7.68 -14.94
CA LYS A 79 -10.89 6.44 -15.74
C LYS A 79 -9.59 5.65 -15.83
N THR A 80 -8.44 6.30 -16.01
CA THR A 80 -7.13 5.63 -16.04
C THR A 80 -6.71 5.11 -14.67
N THR A 81 -7.31 5.65 -13.60
CA THR A 81 -7.08 5.24 -12.21
C THR A 81 -8.02 4.10 -11.81
N GLN A 82 -9.19 3.95 -12.47
CA GLN A 82 -10.13 2.85 -12.23
C GLN A 82 -9.54 1.46 -12.52
N VAL A 83 -8.49 1.34 -13.33
CA VAL A 83 -7.75 0.08 -13.52
C VAL A 83 -7.23 -0.48 -12.18
N TYR A 84 -7.00 0.39 -11.19
CA TYR A 84 -6.55 0.01 -9.86
C TYR A 84 -7.68 -0.41 -8.91
N ALA A 85 -8.94 -0.14 -9.26
CA ALA A 85 -10.10 -0.45 -8.41
C ALA A 85 -10.28 -1.96 -8.16
N LYS A 86 -9.78 -2.83 -9.07
CA LYS A 86 -9.80 -4.28 -8.86
C LYS A 86 -8.99 -4.70 -7.63
N ILE A 87 -7.85 -4.05 -7.40
CA ILE A 87 -6.98 -4.31 -6.24
C ILE A 87 -7.64 -3.80 -4.95
N THR A 88 -8.38 -2.69 -5.03
CA THR A 88 -9.18 -2.18 -3.90
C THR A 88 -10.25 -3.18 -3.46
N LYS A 89 -10.90 -3.91 -4.38
CA LYS A 89 -11.90 -4.94 -4.02
C LYS A 89 -11.29 -6.09 -3.22
N GLU A 90 -10.11 -6.58 -3.63
CA GLU A 90 -9.38 -7.63 -2.90
C GLU A 90 -8.96 -7.15 -1.50
N LYS A 91 -8.52 -5.89 -1.40
CA LYS A 91 -8.20 -5.28 -0.11
C LYS A 91 -9.45 -5.13 0.77
N LEU A 92 -10.55 -4.63 0.23
CA LEU A 92 -11.82 -4.48 0.95
C LEU A 92 -12.27 -5.81 1.57
N SER A 93 -12.18 -6.92 0.83
CA SER A 93 -12.52 -8.24 1.36
C SER A 93 -11.67 -8.59 2.57
N LYS A 94 -10.36 -8.30 2.55
CA LYS A 94 -9.45 -8.55 3.68
C LYS A 94 -9.75 -7.65 4.86
N ASP A 95 -10.06 -6.38 4.60
CA ASP A 95 -10.39 -5.40 5.63
C ASP A 95 -11.72 -5.78 6.33
N VAL A 96 -12.71 -6.27 5.58
CA VAL A 96 -13.99 -6.78 6.12
C VAL A 96 -13.78 -8.05 6.93
N GLU A 97 -12.95 -8.98 6.46
CA GLU A 97 -12.62 -10.21 7.20
C GLU A 97 -11.91 -9.90 8.52
N LYS A 98 -10.95 -8.96 8.50
CA LYS A 98 -10.28 -8.46 9.70
C LYS A 98 -11.25 -7.80 10.68
N LEU A 99 -12.19 -7.00 10.18
CA LEU A 99 -13.22 -6.38 11.00
C LEU A 99 -14.11 -7.44 11.66
N SER A 100 -14.53 -8.47 10.92
CA SER A 100 -15.32 -9.57 11.46
C SER A 100 -14.59 -10.31 12.59
N GLN A 101 -13.28 -10.56 12.44
CA GLN A 101 -12.48 -11.16 13.51
C GLN A 101 -12.43 -10.27 14.77
N GLN A 102 -12.27 -8.96 14.60
CA GLN A 102 -12.26 -8.03 15.73
C GLN A 102 -13.61 -7.98 16.45
N ILE A 103 -14.72 -8.01 15.71
CA ILE A 103 -16.07 -8.05 16.28
C ILE A 103 -16.30 -9.35 17.06
N ASN A 104 -15.92 -10.50 16.50
CA ASN A 104 -16.06 -11.80 17.18
C ASN A 104 -15.25 -11.85 18.50
N ASN A 105 -14.04 -11.28 18.50
CA ASN A 105 -13.23 -11.19 19.72
C ASN A 105 -13.88 -10.28 20.80
N ILE A 106 -14.64 -9.27 20.38
CA ILE A 106 -15.39 -8.40 21.30
C ILE A 106 -16.61 -9.16 21.84
N GLU A 107 -17.33 -9.93 21.02
CA GLU A 107 -18.47 -10.74 21.47
C GLU A 107 -18.04 -11.81 22.49
N GLU A 108 -16.93 -12.53 22.27
CA GLU A 108 -16.38 -13.49 23.25
C GLU A 108 -16.08 -12.83 24.61
N PHE A 109 -15.59 -11.59 24.61
CA PHE A 109 -15.31 -10.84 25.84
C PHE A 109 -16.59 -10.34 26.54
N THR A 110 -17.64 -10.08 25.77
CA THR A 110 -18.91 -9.53 26.30
C THR A 110 -19.83 -10.65 26.82
N PHE A 111 -19.82 -11.83 26.20
CA PHE A 111 -20.62 -12.99 26.65
C PHE A 111 -19.90 -13.89 27.66
N GLY A 112 -18.56 -13.90 27.71
CA GLY A 112 -17.79 -14.64 28.71
C GLY A 112 -17.94 -14.11 30.14
N ASN A 113 -18.29 -12.83 30.31
CA ASN A 113 -18.51 -12.20 31.63
C ASN A 113 -19.96 -12.28 32.13
N VAL A 114 -20.92 -12.73 31.32
CA VAL A 114 -22.34 -12.82 31.75
C VAL A 114 -22.65 -14.17 32.41
N CYS A 115 -21.85 -15.22 32.18
CA CYS A 115 -22.16 -16.57 32.67
C CYS A 115 -21.48 -16.98 33.99
N ASN A 116 -20.78 -16.09 34.72
CA ASN A 116 -20.11 -16.47 35.97
C ASN A 116 -20.76 -15.97 37.27
N ASP A 117 -21.97 -15.41 37.20
CA ASP A 117 -22.73 -15.06 38.39
C ASP A 117 -23.93 -16.02 38.52
N ASN A 118 -23.85 -16.91 39.53
CA ASN A 118 -24.98 -17.45 40.33
C ASN A 118 -25.37 -18.94 40.21
N THR A 119 -24.44 -19.88 40.09
CA THR A 119 -24.73 -21.29 40.45
C THR A 119 -23.89 -21.80 41.63
N ASN A 120 -24.13 -21.28 42.84
CA ASN A 120 -23.96 -22.11 44.05
C ASN A 120 -24.63 -21.52 45.29
N THR A 121 -25.87 -21.94 45.58
CA THR A 121 -26.25 -22.30 46.95
C THR A 121 -27.21 -23.48 46.86
N ILE A 122 -26.63 -24.63 47.12
CA ILE A 122 -27.23 -25.96 47.17
C ILE A 122 -28.24 -26.02 48.32
N ASN A 123 -29.41 -26.58 48.02
CA ASN A 123 -30.32 -27.17 49.00
C ASN A 123 -29.58 -28.17 49.90
N GLY A 124 -29.56 -27.94 51.22
CA GLY A 124 -28.93 -28.85 52.18
C GLY A 124 -29.41 -28.66 53.63
N ARG A 125 -30.64 -29.10 53.92
CA ARG A 125 -31.09 -29.84 55.13
C ARG A 125 -30.40 -29.53 56.48
N VAL A 126 -31.13 -28.86 57.39
CA VAL A 126 -31.63 -29.39 58.69
C VAL A 126 -32.93 -28.67 59.03
#